data_AF-A0A2V9C6R6-F1
#
_entry.id   AF-A0A2V9C6R6-F1
#
_cell.length_a   1.000
_cell.length_b   1.000
_cell.length_c   1.000
_cell.angle_alpha   90.00
_cell.angle_beta   90.00
_cell.angle_gamma   90.00
#
_symmetry.space_group_name_H-M   'P 1'
#
loop_
_entity.id
_entity.type
_entity.pdbx_description
1 polymer ?
#
loop_
_entity_poly.entity_id
_entity_poly.type
_entity_poly.pdbx_seq_one_letter_code
_entity_poly.pdbx_strand_id
1 'polypeptide(L)'
;MVGILVVGDNHFIVRGPLPDRDAALALARHWSLIQIGQVTPIALQRWSISTREFRENLEWAVAVPGDGEITPAVAQLLAELSARGIMIHHSGIGDW
;
A
#
# COMPACT_ATOMS: atom_id res chain seq x y z
N MET A 1 -1.33 -13.70 -2.39
CA MET A 1 -2.01 -12.40 -2.29
C MET A 1 -1.06 -11.30 -2.72
N VAL A 2 -1.49 -10.49 -3.67
CA VAL A 2 -0.78 -9.29 -4.12
C VAL A 2 -1.72 -8.10 -3.91
N GLY A 3 -1.18 -6.99 -3.44
CA GLY A 3 -1.96 -5.77 -3.36
C GLY A 3 -1.09 -4.53 -3.49
N ILE A 4 -1.72 -3.39 -3.26
CA ILE A 4 -1.10 -2.10 -3.43
C ILE A 4 -1.27 -1.25 -2.19
N LEU A 5 -0.16 -0.66 -1.74
CA LEU A 5 -0.11 0.31 -0.66
C LEU A 5 0.18 1.68 -1.25
N VAL A 6 -0.79 2.58 -1.20
CA VAL A 6 -0.68 3.97 -1.65
C VAL A 6 -0.35 4.85 -0.45
N VAL A 7 0.70 5.67 -0.59
CA VAL A 7 1.21 6.58 0.44
C VAL A 7 1.38 7.97 -0.17
N GLY A 8 0.40 8.85 0.05
CA GLY A 8 0.39 10.19 -0.55
C GLY A 8 0.39 10.14 -2.09
N ASP A 9 1.46 10.61 -2.70
CA ASP A 9 1.68 10.62 -4.16
C ASP A 9 2.40 9.37 -4.69
N ASN A 10 2.84 8.47 -3.82
CA ASN A 10 3.59 7.28 -4.17
C ASN A 10 2.78 5.99 -3.91
N HIS A 11 3.21 4.88 -4.51
CA HIS A 11 2.62 3.57 -4.27
C HIS A 11 3.64 2.44 -4.32
N PHE A 12 3.39 1.39 -3.55
CA PHE A 12 4.15 0.15 -3.55
C PHE A 12 3.25 -1.00 -3.96
N ILE A 13 3.71 -1.85 -4.88
CA ILE A 13 3.10 -3.16 -5.08
C ILE A 13 3.71 -4.14 -4.08
N VAL A 14 2.84 -4.84 -3.37
CA VAL A 14 3.18 -5.61 -2.18
C VAL A 14 2.70 -7.03 -2.34
N ARG A 15 3.58 -8.00 -2.13
CA ARG A 15 3.20 -9.39 -1.89
C ARG A 15 2.93 -9.58 -0.41
N GLY A 16 1.78 -10.15 -0.09
CA GLY A 16 1.35 -10.42 1.29
C GLY A 16 -0.17 -10.35 1.44
N PRO A 17 -0.69 -10.73 2.62
CA PRO A 17 -2.11 -10.59 2.93
C PRO A 17 -2.52 -9.11 2.97
N LEU A 18 -3.81 -8.83 2.94
CA LEU A 18 -4.34 -7.50 3.28
C LEU A 18 -3.87 -7.15 4.71
N PRO A 19 -3.04 -6.11 4.91
CA PRO A 19 -2.62 -5.69 6.26
C PRO A 19 -3.80 -5.11 7.04
N ASP A 20 -3.82 -5.18 8.37
CA ASP A 20 -4.73 -4.32 9.15
C ASP A 20 -4.26 -2.85 9.13
N ARG A 21 -5.06 -1.95 9.71
CA ARG A 21 -4.75 -0.52 9.78
C ARG A 21 -3.36 -0.21 10.34
N ASP A 22 -2.98 -0.80 11.47
CA ASP A 22 -1.69 -0.55 12.13
C ASP A 22 -0.51 -1.07 11.30
N ALA A 23 -0.65 -2.28 10.73
CA ALA A 23 0.32 -2.85 9.82
C ALA A 23 0.48 -1.99 8.55
N ALA A 24 -0.61 -1.48 7.97
CA ALA A 24 -0.54 -0.61 6.79
C ALA A 24 0.25 0.69 7.07
N LEU A 25 0.00 1.34 8.20
CA LEU A 25 0.75 2.53 8.63
C LEU A 25 2.22 2.21 8.91
N ALA A 26 2.50 1.06 9.54
CA ALA A 26 3.86 0.63 9.81
C ALA A 26 4.64 0.30 8.52
N LEU A 27 4.02 -0.38 7.55
CA LEU A 27 4.59 -0.66 6.23
C LEU A 27 4.91 0.63 5.47
N ALA A 28 3.98 1.58 5.46
CA ALA A 28 4.18 2.86 4.80
C ALA A 28 5.37 3.63 5.41
N ARG A 29 5.46 3.69 6.75
CA ARG A 29 6.61 4.32 7.42
C ARG A 29 7.92 3.59 7.13
N HIS A 30 7.89 2.26 7.15
CA HIS A 30 9.08 1.42 6.93
C HIS A 30 9.66 1.61 5.54
N TRP A 31 8.84 1.72 4.50
CA TRP A 31 9.30 1.79 3.10
C TRP A 31 9.44 3.20 2.54
N SER A 32 8.79 4.20 3.13
CA SER A 32 9.02 5.61 2.76
C SER A 32 10.33 6.17 3.32
N LEU A 33 10.90 5.57 4.38
CA LEU A 33 12.16 6.01 4.98
C LEU A 33 13.34 5.23 4.40
N ILE A 34 14.22 5.91 3.67
CA ILE A 34 15.50 5.32 3.25
C ILE A 34 16.44 5.27 4.46
N GLN A 35 16.75 4.07 4.96
CA GLN A 35 17.71 3.86 6.03
C GLN A 35 18.75 2.81 5.64
N ILE A 36 20.03 3.11 5.86
CA ILE A 36 21.14 2.19 5.57
C ILE A 36 21.17 1.07 6.63
N GLY A 37 21.21 -0.19 6.20
CA GLY A 37 21.30 -1.35 7.10
C GLY A 37 20.00 -1.70 7.83
N GLN A 38 18.86 -1.17 7.38
CA GLN A 38 17.59 -1.40 8.06
C GLN A 38 17.14 -2.86 7.92
N VAL A 39 16.82 -3.48 9.05
CA VAL A 39 16.23 -4.84 9.09
C VAL A 39 14.72 -4.70 9.15
N THR A 40 14.00 -5.46 8.31
CA THR A 40 12.54 -5.52 8.35
C THR A 40 12.07 -6.13 9.68
N PRO A 41 11.26 -5.42 10.49
CA PRO A 41 10.72 -5.94 11.73
C PRO A 41 9.95 -7.26 11.50
N ILE A 42 10.04 -8.20 12.44
CA ILE A 42 9.39 -9.53 12.33
C ILE A 42 7.90 -9.41 11.98
N ALA A 43 7.20 -8.45 12.58
CA ALA A 43 5.79 -8.20 12.31
C ALA A 43 5.49 -7.89 10.83
N LEU A 44 6.45 -7.26 10.12
CA LEU A 44 6.33 -6.81 8.74
C LEU A 44 6.93 -7.79 7.71
N GLN A 45 7.66 -8.83 8.14
CA GLN A 45 8.33 -9.78 7.23
C GLN A 45 7.35 -10.59 6.35
N ARG A 46 6.07 -10.58 6.70
CA ARG A 46 4.99 -11.20 5.90
C ARG A 46 4.71 -10.45 4.59
N TRP A 47 5.20 -9.21 4.47
CA TRP A 47 5.06 -8.38 3.29
C TRP A 47 6.40 -8.10 2.63
N SER A 48 6.40 -8.04 1.31
CA SER A 48 7.58 -7.62 0.54
C SER A 48 7.15 -6.76 -0.65
N ILE A 49 7.95 -5.74 -0.96
CA ILE A 49 7.79 -4.97 -2.19
C ILE A 49 8.13 -5.87 -3.38
N SER A 50 7.25 -5.88 -4.37
CA SER A 50 7.50 -6.56 -5.64
C SER A 50 7.51 -5.56 -6.79
N THR A 51 8.57 -5.62 -7.60
CA THR A 51 8.72 -4.80 -8.81
C THR A 51 8.30 -5.54 -10.08
N ARG A 52 7.94 -6.82 -9.96
CA ARG A 52 7.54 -7.70 -11.06
C ARG A 52 6.14 -8.25 -10.80
N GLU A 53 5.17 -7.36 -10.82
CA GLU A 53 3.75 -7.71 -10.69
C GLU A 53 2.92 -6.92 -11.70
N PHE A 54 1.88 -7.57 -12.19
CA PHE A 54 0.88 -6.99 -13.06
C PHE A 54 -0.24 -6.38 -12.22
N ARG A 55 -0.75 -5.21 -12.62
CA ARG A 55 -1.83 -4.53 -11.88
C ARG A 55 -3.10 -5.38 -11.85
N GLU A 56 -3.28 -6.23 -12.85
CA GLU A 56 -4.35 -7.19 -13.02
C GLU A 56 -4.41 -8.22 -11.89
N ASN A 57 -3.26 -8.51 -11.25
CA ASN A 57 -3.16 -9.48 -10.15
C ASN A 57 -3.43 -8.86 -8.77
N LEU A 58 -3.70 -7.56 -8.69
CA LEU A 58 -3.99 -6.89 -7.42
C LEU A 58 -5.32 -7.39 -6.86
N GLU A 59 -5.29 -7.87 -5.62
CA GLU A 59 -6.43 -8.45 -4.89
C GLU A 59 -6.94 -7.51 -3.80
N TRP A 60 -6.11 -6.60 -3.31
CA TRP A 60 -6.46 -5.60 -2.31
C TRP A 60 -5.74 -4.27 -2.54
N ALA A 61 -6.32 -3.20 -2.03
CA ALA A 61 -5.74 -1.86 -2.11
C ALA A 61 -5.93 -1.09 -0.79
N VAL A 62 -4.85 -0.49 -0.31
CA VAL A 62 -4.85 0.31 0.91
C VAL A 62 -4.26 1.67 0.61
N ALA A 63 -4.98 2.73 0.97
CA ALA A 63 -4.51 4.10 0.92
C ALA A 63 -4.28 4.61 2.34
N VAL A 64 -3.04 5.00 2.64
CA VAL A 64 -2.69 5.63 3.91
C VAL A 64 -2.48 7.13 3.72
N PRO A 65 -2.80 7.96 4.74
CA PRO A 65 -2.40 9.35 4.75
C PRO A 65 -0.88 9.46 4.60
N GLY A 66 -0.43 10.25 3.63
CA GLY A 66 0.96 10.66 3.49
C GLY A 66 1.08 12.18 3.63
N ASP A 67 2.31 12.69 3.65
CA ASP A 67 2.58 14.13 3.75
C ASP A 67 2.31 14.90 2.44
N GLY A 68 2.10 14.18 1.32
CA GLY A 68 1.85 14.75 -0.01
C GLY A 68 0.37 14.69 -0.43
N GLU A 69 -0.04 15.61 -1.30
CA GLU A 69 -1.34 15.56 -1.95
C GLU A 69 -1.46 14.33 -2.84
N ILE A 70 -2.65 13.70 -2.87
CA ILE A 70 -2.93 12.62 -3.82
C ILE A 70 -2.87 13.21 -5.23
N THR A 71 -1.89 12.76 -6.01
CA THR A 71 -1.72 13.22 -7.39
C THR A 71 -2.83 12.67 -8.29
N PRO A 72 -3.13 13.34 -9.43
CA PRO A 72 -4.10 12.83 -10.40
C PRO A 72 -3.80 11.41 -10.88
N ALA A 73 -2.52 11.03 -10.98
CA ALA A 73 -2.10 9.69 -11.37
C ALA A 73 -2.48 8.63 -10.31
N VAL A 74 -2.29 8.94 -9.03
CA VAL A 74 -2.71 8.05 -7.94
C VAL A 74 -4.23 7.99 -7.85
N ALA A 75 -4.93 9.11 -8.01
CA ALA A 75 -6.39 9.14 -8.04
C ALA A 75 -6.95 8.28 -9.19
N GLN A 76 -6.36 8.37 -10.38
CA GLN A 76 -6.73 7.52 -11.52
C GLN A 76 -6.49 6.05 -11.22
N LEU A 77 -5.33 5.69 -10.63
CA LEU A 77 -5.03 4.32 -10.24
C LEU A 77 -6.07 3.75 -9.25
N LEU A 78 -6.43 4.52 -8.21
CA LEU A 78 -7.45 4.10 -7.26
C LEU A 78 -8.83 3.92 -7.92
N ALA A 79 -9.18 4.81 -8.87
CA ALA A 79 -10.41 4.69 -9.64
C ALA A 79 -10.43 3.43 -10.53
N GLU A 80 -9.32 3.10 -11.19
CA GLU A 80 -9.17 1.88 -11.99
C GLU A 80 -9.34 0.61 -11.15
N LEU A 81 -8.78 0.59 -9.93
CA LEU A 81 -8.91 -0.52 -9.00
C LEU A 81 -10.35 -0.68 -8.49
N SER A 82 -10.99 0.44 -8.13
CA SER A 82 -12.39 0.43 -7.72
C SER A 82 -13.32 -0.02 -8.85
N ALA A 83 -13.08 0.40 -10.09
CA ALA A 83 -13.85 -0.02 -11.26
C ALA A 83 -13.73 -1.53 -11.53
N ARG A 84 -12.64 -2.16 -11.08
CA ARG A 84 -12.43 -3.62 -11.12
C ARG A 84 -13.03 -4.36 -9.94
N GLY A 85 -13.68 -3.66 -9.01
CA GLY A 85 -14.30 -4.25 -7.82
C GLY A 85 -13.34 -4.47 -6.65
N ILE A 86 -12.12 -3.90 -6.69
CA ILE A 86 -11.18 -3.97 -5.56
C ILE A 86 -11.59 -2.89 -4.56
N MET A 87 -11.89 -3.29 -3.33
CA MET A 87 -12.21 -2.37 -2.24
C MET A 87 -10.95 -1.59 -1.84
N ILE A 88 -11.06 -0.26 -1.81
CA ILE A 88 -9.99 0.62 -1.34
C ILE A 88 -10.18 0.89 0.15
N HIS A 89 -9.24 0.42 0.95
CA HIS A 89 -9.25 0.66 2.40
C HIS A 89 -8.48 1.93 2.74
N HIS A 90 -9.15 2.89 3.37
CA HIS A 90 -8.54 4.17 3.78
C HIS A 90 -8.22 4.16 5.28
N SER A 91 -6.94 4.14 5.65
CA SER A 91 -6.55 4.13 7.07
C SER A 91 -6.85 5.44 7.81
N GLY A 92 -7.15 6.52 7.08
CA GLY A 92 -7.54 7.81 7.65
C GLY A 92 -9.04 7.96 7.97
N ILE A 93 -9.90 7.07 7.47
CA ILE A 93 -11.37 7.27 7.48
C ILE A 93 -12.12 6.13 8.19
N GLY A 94 -11.48 4.98 8.48
CA GLY A 94 -12.11 3.90 9.24
C GLY A 94 -11.14 2.89 9.86
N ASP A 95 -11.67 2.12 10.81
CA ASP A 95 -11.01 0.96 11.43
C ASP A 95 -11.38 -0.30 10.64
N TRP A 96 -10.39 -1.04 10.17
CA TRP A 96 -10.54 -2.25 9.38
C TRP A 96 -9.33 -3.17 9.55
#